data_AF-A0A660ZFJ2-F1
#
_entry.id   AF-A0A660ZFJ2-F1
#
_cell.length_a   1.000
_cell.length_b   1.000
_cell.length_c   1.000
_cell.angle_alpha   90.00
_cell.angle_beta   90.00
_cell.angle_gamma   90.00
#
_symmetry.space_group_name_H-M   'P 1'
#
loop_
_entity.id
_entity.type
_entity.pdbx_description
1 polymer ?
#
loop_
_entity_poly.entity_id
_entity_poly.type
_entity_poly.pdbx_seq_one_letter_code
_entity_poly.pdbx_strand_id
1 'polypeptide(L)'
;MQANNEVNDILNTLEYIRGLAAQGKREMAHMWNYISAFGFYIFLGSFSGALFGEWRMWVWALPVAFFLSTGPSLGWVKSFLTWVLVSAAVVFAASLVKNVVLIIAIVIVGAAIGISFLYRTLPQERKRKKAFTVAPRLGIFWGILMGGTAFNVSCLATVKGVNTDVVQTLLWPFATGIGYLITGFFTAREFTVLGLLAIFGVPVVFLVAPSYTYVFFGLIGLAVGLIGIKLRLESKRRS
;
A
#
# COMPACT_ATOMS: atom_id res chain seq x y z
N MET A 1 30.33 38.55 9.09
CA MET A 1 30.40 37.24 9.77
C MET A 1 29.05 36.52 9.87
N GLN A 2 27.91 37.22 10.06
CA GLN A 2 26.56 36.59 10.10
C GLN A 2 26.15 35.83 8.82
N ALA A 3 26.40 36.40 7.63
CA ALA A 3 26.00 35.76 6.36
C ALA A 3 26.68 34.40 6.10
N ASN A 4 27.91 34.18 6.57
CA ASN A 4 28.58 32.88 6.43
C ASN A 4 27.97 31.81 7.34
N ASN A 5 27.43 32.19 8.49
CA ASN A 5 26.76 31.25 9.39
C ASN A 5 25.39 30.83 8.83
N GLU A 6 24.61 31.76 8.28
CA GLU A 6 23.34 31.45 7.62
C GLU A 6 23.53 30.56 6.38
N VAL A 7 24.53 30.85 5.54
CA VAL A 7 24.86 30.01 4.38
C VAL A 7 25.29 28.61 4.82
N ASN A 8 26.10 28.50 5.88
CA ASN A 8 26.50 27.21 6.43
C ASN A 8 25.31 26.43 7.02
N ASP A 9 24.37 27.10 7.70
CA ASP A 9 23.16 26.45 8.22
C ASP A 9 22.22 25.96 7.11
N ILE A 10 22.06 26.74 6.04
CA ILE A 10 21.31 26.32 4.85
C ILE A 10 21.97 25.12 4.18
N LEU A 11 23.30 25.14 4.02
CA LEU A 11 24.06 24.03 3.46
C LEU A 11 23.96 22.76 4.32
N ASN A 12 24.12 22.89 5.64
CA ASN A 12 23.95 21.78 6.59
C ASN A 12 22.54 21.21 6.54
N THR A 13 21.51 22.07 6.41
CA THR A 13 20.12 21.65 6.27
C THR A 13 19.90 20.92 4.94
N LEU A 14 20.47 21.41 3.84
CA LEU A 14 20.40 20.75 2.53
C LEU A 14 21.10 19.40 2.53
N GLU A 15 22.26 19.29 3.17
CA GLU A 15 22.97 18.02 3.34
C GLU A 15 22.18 17.03 4.19
N TYR A 16 21.57 17.51 5.29
CA TYR A 16 20.68 16.70 6.12
C TYR A 16 19.46 16.19 5.33
N ILE A 17 18.80 17.05 4.57
CA ILE A 17 17.67 16.69 3.70
C ILE A 17 18.10 15.67 2.63
N ARG A 18 19.26 15.87 2.00
CA ARG A 18 19.83 14.92 1.03
C ARG A 18 20.13 13.57 1.71
N GLY A 19 20.66 13.59 2.92
CA GLY A 19 20.92 12.40 3.74
C GLY A 19 19.64 11.61 4.03
N LEU A 20 18.58 12.29 4.47
CA LEU A 20 17.26 11.70 4.70
C LEU A 20 16.66 11.12 3.41
N ALA A 21 16.74 11.84 2.29
CA ALA A 21 16.24 11.36 1.00
C ALA A 21 17.02 10.12 0.51
N ALA A 22 18.34 10.09 0.68
CA ALA A 22 19.18 8.95 0.34
C ALA A 22 18.92 7.74 1.24
N GLN A 23 18.59 7.96 2.52
CA GLN A 23 18.14 6.92 3.43
C GLN A 23 16.78 6.38 2.98
N GLY A 24 15.80 7.23 2.73
CA GLY A 24 14.46 6.84 2.25
C GLY A 24 14.51 5.97 0.99
N LYS A 25 15.36 6.32 0.01
CA LYS A 25 15.58 5.49 -1.19
C LYS A 25 16.14 4.10 -0.86
N ARG A 26 17.09 4.00 0.07
CA ARG A 26 17.64 2.71 0.52
C ARG A 26 16.61 1.88 1.26
N GLU A 27 15.84 2.48 2.17
CA GLU A 27 14.77 1.76 2.90
C GLU A 27 13.70 1.21 1.93
N MET A 28 13.32 1.99 0.92
CA MET A 28 12.35 1.57 -0.09
C MET A 28 12.84 0.48 -1.02
N ALA A 29 14.14 0.45 -1.32
CA ALA A 29 14.75 -0.66 -2.02
C ALA A 29 14.56 -1.99 -1.26
N HIS A 30 14.36 -1.97 0.06
CA HIS A 30 14.01 -3.15 0.85
C HIS A 30 12.49 -3.43 0.90
N MET A 31 11.66 -2.43 0.63
CA MET A 31 10.20 -2.55 0.52
C MET A 31 9.74 -2.97 -0.89
N TRP A 32 10.66 -3.18 -1.83
CA TRP A 32 10.34 -3.50 -3.22
C TRP A 32 9.32 -4.63 -3.39
N ASN A 33 9.42 -5.68 -2.56
CA ASN A 33 8.49 -6.82 -2.55
C ASN A 33 7.06 -6.37 -2.23
N TYR A 34 6.93 -5.54 -1.19
CA TYR A 34 5.66 -5.01 -0.75
C TYR A 34 5.04 -4.10 -1.81
N ILE A 35 5.82 -3.16 -2.34
CA ILE A 35 5.39 -2.24 -3.41
C ILE A 35 4.93 -3.02 -4.64
N SER A 36 5.72 -4.01 -5.07
CA SER A 36 5.42 -4.81 -6.26
C SER A 36 4.13 -5.60 -6.06
N ALA A 37 4.04 -6.34 -4.94
CA ALA A 37 2.89 -7.18 -4.64
C ALA A 37 1.59 -6.36 -4.54
N PHE A 38 1.62 -5.22 -3.84
CA PHE A 38 0.44 -4.36 -3.70
C PHE A 38 0.09 -3.61 -5.00
N GLY A 39 1.07 -3.23 -5.81
CA GLY A 39 0.83 -2.66 -7.14
C GLY A 39 0.12 -3.65 -8.07
N PHE A 40 0.63 -4.87 -8.19
CA PHE A 40 -0.02 -5.92 -8.98
C PHE A 40 -1.38 -6.32 -8.42
N TYR A 41 -1.52 -6.33 -7.09
CA TYR A 41 -2.79 -6.57 -6.44
C TYR A 41 -3.85 -5.51 -6.84
N ILE A 42 -3.48 -4.22 -6.87
CA ILE A 42 -4.37 -3.15 -7.36
C ILE A 42 -4.66 -3.34 -8.85
N PHE A 43 -3.65 -3.65 -9.66
CA PHE A 43 -3.86 -3.90 -11.09
C PHE A 43 -4.86 -5.02 -11.35
N LEU A 44 -4.63 -6.20 -10.76
CA LEU A 44 -5.49 -7.37 -10.95
C LEU A 44 -6.88 -7.14 -10.36
N GLY A 45 -6.97 -6.54 -9.17
CA GLY A 45 -8.24 -6.17 -8.56
C GLY A 45 -9.04 -5.24 -9.45
N SER A 46 -8.42 -4.18 -9.95
CA SER A 46 -9.10 -3.19 -10.80
C SER A 46 -9.49 -3.76 -12.16
N PHE A 47 -8.59 -4.51 -12.79
CA PHE A 47 -8.87 -5.13 -14.08
C PHE A 47 -9.98 -6.18 -13.97
N SER A 48 -10.01 -6.93 -12.87
CA SER A 48 -11.13 -7.85 -12.60
C SER A 48 -12.45 -7.11 -12.42
N GLY A 49 -12.44 -5.96 -11.74
CA GLY A 49 -13.62 -5.08 -11.64
C GLY A 49 -14.08 -4.56 -13.00
N ALA A 50 -13.15 -4.26 -13.90
CA ALA A 50 -13.47 -3.86 -15.27
C ALA A 50 -14.10 -5.00 -16.11
N LEU A 51 -13.64 -6.24 -15.92
CA LEU A 51 -14.11 -7.40 -16.69
C LEU A 51 -15.43 -7.98 -16.17
N PHE A 52 -15.58 -8.05 -14.84
CA PHE A 52 -16.69 -8.75 -14.19
C PHE A 52 -17.71 -7.81 -13.53
N GLY A 53 -17.49 -6.49 -13.59
CA GLY A 53 -18.40 -5.48 -13.06
C GLY A 53 -18.48 -5.41 -11.53
N GLU A 54 -17.69 -6.21 -10.80
CA GLU A 54 -17.74 -6.29 -9.36
C GLU A 54 -16.36 -6.10 -8.71
N TRP A 55 -16.23 -5.11 -7.83
CA TRP A 55 -15.05 -4.89 -6.98
C TRP A 55 -14.98 -5.85 -5.78
N ARG A 56 -15.48 -7.09 -5.93
CA ARG A 56 -15.62 -8.02 -4.79
C ARG A 56 -14.33 -8.71 -4.40
N MET A 57 -13.34 -8.81 -5.30
CA MET A 57 -12.15 -9.63 -5.05
C MET A 57 -11.11 -9.00 -4.13
N TRP A 58 -11.18 -7.70 -3.84
CA TRP A 58 -10.13 -7.02 -3.06
C TRP A 58 -9.87 -7.70 -1.73
N VAL A 59 -10.89 -7.80 -0.87
CA VAL A 59 -10.72 -8.30 0.51
C VAL A 59 -10.22 -9.74 0.51
N TRP A 60 -10.70 -10.56 -0.43
CA TRP A 60 -10.34 -11.97 -0.55
C TRP A 60 -8.94 -12.20 -1.13
N ALA A 61 -8.46 -11.32 -2.00
CA ALA A 61 -7.12 -11.40 -2.58
C ALA A 61 -6.05 -10.72 -1.72
N LEU A 62 -6.45 -9.98 -0.68
CA LEU A 62 -5.55 -9.26 0.22
C LEU A 62 -4.56 -10.18 0.98
N PRO A 63 -4.94 -11.37 1.48
CA PRO A 63 -3.99 -12.34 2.03
C PRO A 63 -2.95 -12.83 1.00
N VAL A 64 -3.31 -12.93 -0.28
CA VAL A 64 -2.38 -13.31 -1.35
C VAL A 64 -1.35 -12.20 -1.57
N ALA A 65 -1.79 -10.93 -1.61
CA ALA A 65 -0.89 -9.79 -1.70
C ALA A 65 0.10 -9.76 -0.52
N PHE A 66 -0.40 -10.00 0.68
CA PHE A 66 0.44 -10.11 1.86
C PHE A 66 1.43 -11.28 1.77
N PHE A 67 0.97 -12.47 1.37
CA PHE A 67 1.84 -13.64 1.17
C PHE A 67 2.99 -13.36 0.19
N LEU A 68 2.69 -12.74 -0.94
CA LEU A 68 3.69 -12.36 -1.94
C LEU A 68 4.64 -11.28 -1.42
N SER A 69 4.15 -10.36 -0.57
CA SER A 69 4.98 -9.32 0.05
C SER A 69 5.95 -9.87 1.11
N THR A 70 5.52 -10.85 1.91
CA THR A 70 6.30 -11.36 3.05
C THR A 70 7.11 -12.60 2.72
N GLY A 71 6.69 -13.42 1.74
CA GLY A 71 7.33 -14.68 1.36
C GLY A 71 8.82 -14.55 1.05
N PRO A 72 9.21 -13.67 0.10
CA PRO A 72 10.62 -13.48 -0.25
C PRO A 72 11.49 -12.92 0.89
N SER A 73 10.88 -12.22 1.84
CA SER A 73 11.59 -11.50 2.91
C SER A 73 11.71 -12.29 4.20
N LEU A 74 10.70 -13.13 4.51
CA LEU A 74 10.50 -13.79 5.81
C LEU A 74 10.44 -15.33 5.68
N GLY A 75 10.43 -15.85 4.46
CA GLY A 75 10.39 -17.28 4.14
C GLY A 75 9.01 -17.72 3.65
N TRP A 76 8.99 -18.46 2.53
CA TRP A 76 7.76 -18.88 1.85
C TRP A 76 6.83 -19.72 2.73
N VAL A 77 7.38 -20.73 3.44
CA VAL A 77 6.57 -21.64 4.28
C VAL A 77 5.89 -20.90 5.42
N LYS A 78 6.64 -20.09 6.18
CA LYS A 78 6.08 -19.32 7.30
C LYS A 78 5.04 -18.32 6.82
N SER A 79 5.36 -17.60 5.75
CA SER A 79 4.43 -16.66 5.10
C SER A 79 3.14 -17.36 4.69
N PHE A 80 3.24 -18.49 3.98
CA PHE A 80 2.09 -19.27 3.53
C PHE A 80 1.19 -19.68 4.71
N LEU A 81 1.76 -20.32 5.73
CA LEU A 81 1.01 -20.76 6.90
C LEU A 81 0.31 -19.59 7.62
N THR A 82 1.00 -18.48 7.82
CA THR A 82 0.42 -17.30 8.46
C THR A 82 -0.79 -16.76 7.68
N TRP A 83 -0.65 -16.56 6.37
CA TRP A 83 -1.71 -15.94 5.58
C TRP A 83 -2.86 -16.91 5.27
N VAL A 84 -2.62 -18.22 5.20
CA VAL A 84 -3.68 -19.23 5.15
C VAL A 84 -4.51 -19.22 6.44
N LEU A 85 -3.88 -19.17 7.61
CA LEU A 85 -4.58 -19.09 8.89
C LEU A 85 -5.40 -17.80 9.03
N VAL A 86 -4.83 -16.66 8.63
CA VAL A 86 -5.56 -15.39 8.61
C VAL A 86 -6.74 -15.46 7.64
N SER A 87 -6.55 -16.04 6.44
CA SER A 87 -7.64 -16.21 5.47
C SER A 87 -8.75 -17.11 6.02
N ALA A 88 -8.39 -18.23 6.66
CA ALA A 88 -9.35 -19.14 7.28
C ALA A 88 -10.15 -18.45 8.39
N ALA A 89 -9.50 -17.65 9.24
CA ALA A 89 -10.16 -16.86 10.26
C ALA A 89 -11.15 -15.83 9.68
N VAL A 90 -10.76 -15.15 8.58
CA VAL A 90 -11.61 -14.19 7.88
C VAL A 90 -12.83 -14.87 7.26
N VAL A 91 -12.64 -16.00 6.56
CA VAL A 91 -13.73 -16.78 5.96
C VAL A 91 -14.69 -17.31 7.04
N PHE A 92 -14.13 -17.87 8.12
CA PHE A 92 -14.93 -18.39 9.24
C PHE A 92 -15.77 -17.28 9.88
N ALA A 93 -15.17 -16.13 10.17
CA ALA A 93 -15.89 -14.99 10.73
C ALA A 93 -16.95 -14.43 9.79
N ALA A 94 -16.65 -14.36 8.48
CA ALA A 94 -17.61 -13.95 7.47
C ALA A 94 -18.81 -14.89 7.40
N SER A 95 -18.59 -16.19 7.59
CA SER A 95 -19.67 -17.20 7.61
C SER A 95 -20.59 -17.09 8.82
N LEU A 96 -20.04 -16.65 9.97
CA LEU A 96 -20.78 -16.56 11.23
C LEU A 96 -21.54 -15.25 11.40
N VAL A 97 -20.91 -14.10 11.14
CA VAL A 97 -21.40 -12.83 11.68
C VAL A 97 -22.10 -11.96 10.64
N LYS A 98 -22.00 -12.27 9.33
CA LYS A 98 -22.60 -11.50 8.21
C LYS A 98 -22.48 -9.97 8.33
N ASN A 99 -21.52 -9.48 9.12
CA ASN A 99 -21.31 -8.08 9.44
C ASN A 99 -19.98 -7.64 8.83
N VAL A 100 -20.07 -6.80 7.79
CA VAL A 100 -18.92 -6.34 7.01
C VAL A 100 -17.89 -5.59 7.87
N VAL A 101 -18.35 -4.80 8.85
CA VAL A 101 -17.46 -4.04 9.74
C VAL A 101 -16.61 -4.99 10.58
N LEU A 102 -17.21 -6.05 11.12
CA LEU A 102 -16.49 -7.04 11.91
C LEU A 102 -15.50 -7.84 11.05
N ILE A 103 -15.87 -8.19 9.81
CA ILE A 103 -14.98 -8.87 8.86
C ILE A 103 -13.75 -8.00 8.59
N ILE A 104 -13.94 -6.71 8.32
CA ILE A 104 -12.82 -5.75 8.11
C ILE A 104 -11.94 -5.67 9.36
N ALA A 105 -12.54 -5.57 10.56
CA ALA A 105 -11.78 -5.55 11.81
C ALA A 105 -10.91 -6.79 11.98
N ILE A 106 -11.43 -7.98 11.66
CA ILE A 106 -10.69 -9.25 11.74
C ILE A 106 -9.57 -9.30 10.71
N VAL A 107 -9.78 -8.78 9.49
CA VAL A 107 -8.72 -8.66 8.48
C VAL A 107 -7.59 -7.76 9.00
N ILE A 108 -7.92 -6.59 9.58
CA ILE A 108 -6.93 -5.64 10.10
C ILE A 108 -6.14 -6.26 11.27
N VAL A 109 -6.85 -6.84 12.24
CA VAL A 109 -6.23 -7.47 13.41
C VAL A 109 -5.40 -8.69 12.99
N GLY A 110 -5.92 -9.53 12.09
CA GLY A 110 -5.22 -10.68 11.54
C GLY A 110 -3.96 -10.30 10.79
N ALA A 111 -3.99 -9.23 9.99
CA ALA A 111 -2.81 -8.68 9.32
C ALA A 111 -1.77 -8.16 10.33
N ALA A 112 -2.20 -7.43 11.36
CA ALA A 112 -1.32 -6.93 12.41
C ALA A 112 -0.63 -8.08 13.19
N ILE A 113 -1.40 -9.10 13.57
CA ILE A 113 -0.89 -10.29 14.26
C ILE A 113 0.05 -11.08 13.35
N GLY A 114 -0.34 -11.32 12.10
CA GLY A 114 0.44 -12.07 11.13
C GLY A 114 1.79 -11.42 10.83
N ILE A 115 1.80 -10.11 10.57
CA ILE A 115 3.04 -9.34 10.39
C ILE A 115 3.91 -9.39 11.65
N SER A 116 3.31 -9.15 12.82
CA SER A 116 4.03 -9.18 14.11
C SER A 116 4.68 -10.54 14.37
N PHE A 117 3.95 -11.63 14.11
CA PHE A 117 4.45 -12.99 14.24
C PHE A 117 5.64 -13.24 13.30
N LEU A 118 5.48 -12.95 12.01
CA LEU A 118 6.53 -13.17 11.01
C LEU A 118 7.80 -12.37 11.35
N TYR A 119 7.67 -11.11 11.76
CA TYR A 119 8.81 -10.28 12.16
C TYR A 119 9.49 -10.76 13.45
N ARG A 120 8.74 -11.27 14.43
CA ARG A 120 9.32 -11.84 15.66
C ARG A 120 10.21 -13.04 15.39
N THR A 121 9.89 -13.85 14.39
CA THR A 121 10.67 -15.04 14.04
C THR A 121 11.98 -14.77 13.28
N LEU A 122 12.30 -13.51 12.99
CA LEU A 122 13.58 -13.14 12.36
C LEU A 122 14.77 -13.22 13.35
N PRO A 123 15.95 -13.70 12.91
CA PRO A 123 17.19 -13.62 13.68
C PRO A 123 17.54 -12.16 14.05
N GLN A 124 18.11 -11.93 15.23
CA GLN A 124 18.44 -10.58 15.72
C GLN A 124 19.37 -9.79 14.77
N GLU A 125 20.28 -10.45 14.07
CA GLU A 125 21.15 -9.81 13.07
C GLU A 125 20.37 -9.23 11.88
N ARG A 126 19.33 -9.95 11.42
CA ARG A 126 18.41 -9.46 10.38
C ARG A 126 17.46 -8.38 10.90
N LYS A 127 17.21 -8.33 12.20
CA LYS A 127 16.45 -7.25 12.85
C LYS A 127 17.28 -5.96 12.92
N ARG A 128 18.56 -6.03 13.31
CA ARG A 128 19.47 -4.87 13.40
C ARG A 128 19.81 -4.24 12.05
N LYS A 129 19.99 -5.05 10.98
CA LYS A 129 20.20 -4.55 9.60
C LYS A 129 18.96 -3.88 8.98
N LYS A 130 17.80 -3.94 9.66
CA LYS A 130 16.50 -3.43 9.21
C LYS A 130 15.94 -2.38 10.17
N ALA A 131 16.81 -1.57 10.78
CA ALA A 131 16.41 -0.37 11.53
C ALA A 131 15.88 0.70 10.57
N PHE A 132 14.74 0.41 9.95
CA PHE A 132 14.03 1.31 9.05
C PHE A 132 13.32 2.35 9.88
N THR A 133 13.57 3.63 9.58
CA THR A 133 12.97 4.75 10.29
C THR A 133 11.72 5.27 9.57
N VAL A 134 11.64 5.09 8.25
CA VAL A 134 10.58 5.61 7.39
C VAL A 134 9.57 4.52 7.02
N ALA A 135 10.06 3.33 6.64
CA ALA A 135 9.19 2.23 6.18
C ALA A 135 8.05 1.85 7.16
N PRO A 136 8.28 1.70 8.48
CA PRO A 136 7.21 1.37 9.42
C PRO A 136 6.18 2.49 9.56
N ARG A 137 6.62 3.76 9.50
CA ARG A 137 5.74 4.92 9.58
C ARG A 137 4.84 5.01 8.35
N LEU A 138 5.40 4.77 7.16
CA LEU A 138 4.62 4.65 5.93
C LEU A 138 3.63 3.50 6.02
N GLY A 139 4.03 2.33 6.55
CA GLY A 139 3.14 1.19 6.75
C GLY A 139 1.95 1.51 7.68
N ILE A 140 2.21 2.16 8.82
CA ILE A 140 1.15 2.62 9.74
C ILE A 140 0.24 3.62 9.05
N PHE A 141 0.82 4.59 8.34
CA PHE A 141 0.06 5.59 7.59
C PHE A 141 -0.87 4.94 6.55
N TRP A 142 -0.35 4.01 5.74
CA TRP A 142 -1.17 3.24 4.79
C TRP A 142 -2.25 2.42 5.49
N GLY A 143 -1.96 1.81 6.64
CA GLY A 143 -2.94 1.09 7.45
C GLY A 143 -4.08 1.97 7.94
N ILE A 144 -3.77 3.16 8.48
CA ILE A 144 -4.76 4.14 8.94
C ILE A 144 -5.59 4.65 7.76
N LEU A 145 -4.93 5.00 6.65
CA LEU A 145 -5.58 5.53 5.46
C LEU A 145 -6.55 4.51 4.86
N MET A 146 -6.07 3.30 4.55
CA MET A 146 -6.89 2.26 3.92
C MET A 146 -7.95 1.71 4.87
N GLY A 147 -7.63 1.54 6.16
CA GLY A 147 -8.59 1.13 7.19
C GLY A 147 -9.68 2.19 7.40
N GLY A 148 -9.31 3.46 7.44
CA GLY A 148 -10.24 4.59 7.52
C GLY A 148 -11.14 4.67 6.29
N THR A 149 -10.61 4.48 5.08
CA THR A 149 -11.40 4.40 3.85
C THR A 149 -12.36 3.21 3.86
N ALA A 150 -11.90 2.03 4.29
CA ALA A 150 -12.75 0.84 4.42
C ALA A 150 -13.93 1.08 5.37
N PHE A 151 -13.65 1.71 6.52
CA PHE A 151 -14.66 2.08 7.50
C PHE A 151 -15.68 3.07 6.93
N ASN A 152 -15.20 4.16 6.31
CA ASN A 152 -16.09 5.16 5.69
C ASN A 152 -16.97 4.58 4.58
N VAL A 153 -16.39 3.76 3.69
CA VAL A 153 -17.16 3.04 2.64
C VAL A 153 -18.24 2.16 3.27
N SER A 154 -17.90 1.44 4.34
CA SER A 154 -18.84 0.56 5.04
C SER A 154 -19.96 1.33 5.72
N CYS A 155 -19.66 2.48 6.35
CA CYS A 155 -20.66 3.36 6.94
C CYS A 155 -21.57 3.99 5.87
N LEU A 156 -21.01 4.46 4.75
CA LEU A 156 -21.79 5.03 3.66
C LEU A 156 -22.69 3.99 2.99
N ALA A 157 -22.28 2.73 2.98
CA ALA A 157 -23.08 1.63 2.46
C ALA A 157 -24.37 1.34 3.26
N THR A 158 -24.49 1.82 4.50
CA THR A 158 -25.72 1.66 5.29
C THR A 158 -26.73 2.80 5.09
N VAL A 159 -26.33 3.89 4.41
CA VAL A 159 -27.16 5.06 4.18
C VAL A 159 -28.04 4.84 2.94
N LYS A 160 -29.36 4.94 3.11
CA LYS A 160 -30.31 4.80 2.00
C LYS A 160 -30.08 5.88 0.93
N GLY A 161 -30.07 5.46 -0.34
CA GLY A 161 -29.90 6.35 -1.49
C GLY A 161 -28.46 6.61 -1.91
N VAL A 162 -27.47 6.10 -1.16
CA VAL A 162 -26.05 6.19 -1.55
C VAL A 162 -25.72 5.07 -2.54
N ASN A 163 -25.18 5.44 -3.71
CA ASN A 163 -24.61 4.49 -4.65
C ASN A 163 -23.21 4.07 -4.18
N THR A 164 -23.12 2.90 -3.55
CA THR A 164 -21.89 2.35 -2.99
C THR A 164 -20.80 2.09 -4.03
N ASP A 165 -21.18 1.80 -5.27
CA ASP A 165 -20.23 1.48 -6.32
C ASP A 165 -19.50 2.74 -6.77
N VAL A 166 -20.23 3.86 -6.87
CA VAL A 166 -19.64 5.19 -7.14
C VAL A 166 -18.71 5.61 -5.99
N VAL A 167 -19.17 5.46 -4.75
CA VAL A 167 -18.37 5.79 -3.56
C VAL A 167 -17.07 4.99 -3.52
N GLN A 168 -17.12 3.68 -3.76
CA GLN A 168 -15.94 2.83 -3.80
C GLN A 168 -15.00 3.20 -4.94
N THR A 169 -15.55 3.43 -6.13
CA THR A 169 -14.78 3.74 -7.34
C THR A 169 -14.01 5.07 -7.22
N LEU A 170 -14.48 5.99 -6.39
CA LEU A 170 -13.81 7.28 -6.15
C LEU A 170 -12.93 7.28 -4.89
N LEU A 171 -13.40 6.70 -3.78
CA LEU A 171 -12.67 6.76 -2.51
C LEU A 171 -11.43 5.86 -2.49
N TRP A 172 -11.47 4.67 -3.10
CA TRP A 172 -10.30 3.78 -3.13
C TRP A 172 -9.12 4.40 -3.87
N PRO A 173 -9.31 4.92 -5.09
CA PRO A 173 -8.22 5.55 -5.82
C PRO A 173 -7.77 6.86 -5.20
N PHE A 174 -8.69 7.64 -4.61
CA PHE A 174 -8.33 8.86 -3.88
C PHE A 174 -7.43 8.56 -2.68
N ALA A 175 -7.82 7.62 -1.82
CA ALA A 175 -7.02 7.20 -0.67
C ALA A 175 -5.67 6.62 -1.11
N THR A 176 -5.68 5.74 -2.12
CA THR A 176 -4.45 5.19 -2.69
C THR A 176 -3.55 6.29 -3.25
N GLY A 177 -4.13 7.31 -3.88
CA GLY A 177 -3.43 8.46 -4.43
C GLY A 177 -2.77 9.33 -3.36
N ILE A 178 -3.44 9.59 -2.24
CA ILE A 178 -2.84 10.23 -1.06
C ILE A 178 -1.69 9.36 -0.53
N GLY A 179 -1.92 8.05 -0.46
CA GLY A 179 -0.92 7.04 -0.12
C GLY A 179 0.36 7.17 -0.93
N TYR A 180 0.23 7.19 -2.26
CA TYR A 180 1.35 7.36 -3.18
C TYR A 180 1.97 8.75 -3.13
N LEU A 181 1.18 9.81 -2.97
CA LEU A 181 1.70 11.17 -2.86
C LEU A 181 2.67 11.31 -1.68
N ILE A 182 2.22 10.86 -0.50
CA ILE A 182 3.04 10.88 0.73
C ILE A 182 4.24 9.94 0.57
N THR A 183 4.04 8.73 0.04
CA THR A 183 5.16 7.82 -0.26
C THR A 183 6.18 8.51 -1.17
N GLY A 184 5.76 9.23 -2.20
CA GLY A 184 6.63 9.93 -3.14
C GLY A 184 7.46 11.04 -2.53
N PHE A 185 6.90 11.81 -1.58
CA PHE A 185 7.65 12.84 -0.85
C PHE A 185 8.83 12.28 -0.07
N PHE A 186 8.72 11.06 0.45
CA PHE A 186 9.80 10.43 1.22
C PHE A 186 10.75 9.58 0.38
N THR A 187 10.43 9.29 -0.90
CA THR A 187 11.06 8.16 -1.60
C THR A 187 11.45 8.46 -3.05
N ALA A 188 10.50 8.39 -3.99
CA ALA A 188 10.72 8.50 -5.41
C ALA A 188 9.61 9.33 -6.06
N ARG A 189 10.01 10.23 -6.98
CA ARG A 189 9.13 11.20 -7.62
C ARG A 189 8.01 10.53 -8.42
N GLU A 190 8.26 9.33 -8.93
CA GLU A 190 7.28 8.55 -9.68
C GLU A 190 5.99 8.33 -8.87
N PHE A 191 6.10 8.06 -7.56
CA PHE A 191 4.93 7.90 -6.69
C PHE A 191 4.14 9.21 -6.51
N THR A 192 4.82 10.37 -6.49
CA THR A 192 4.13 11.67 -6.46
C THR A 192 3.26 11.86 -7.69
N VAL A 193 3.78 11.55 -8.88
CA VAL A 193 3.03 11.67 -10.13
C VAL A 193 1.85 10.70 -10.17
N LEU A 194 2.08 9.43 -9.80
CA LEU A 194 1.02 8.42 -9.73
C LEU A 194 -0.04 8.78 -8.69
N GLY A 195 0.36 9.37 -7.56
CA GLY A 195 -0.55 9.88 -6.54
C GLY A 195 -1.44 10.99 -7.07
N LEU A 196 -0.88 11.97 -7.78
CA LEU A 196 -1.66 13.04 -8.41
C LEU A 196 -2.62 12.51 -9.49
N LEU A 197 -2.18 11.55 -10.31
CA LEU A 197 -3.03 10.90 -11.30
C LEU A 197 -4.18 10.13 -10.65
N ALA A 198 -3.96 9.47 -9.52
CA ALA A 198 -5.01 8.78 -8.79
C ALA A 198 -5.99 9.75 -8.09
N ILE A 199 -5.51 10.87 -7.55
CA ILE A 199 -6.36 11.88 -6.88
C ILE A 199 -7.22 12.64 -7.89
N PHE A 200 -6.62 13.12 -8.98
CA PHE A 200 -7.29 14.02 -9.93
C PHE A 200 -7.70 13.33 -11.22
N GLY A 201 -6.87 12.43 -11.74
CA GLY A 201 -7.14 11.74 -13.00
C GLY A 201 -8.31 10.77 -12.91
N VAL A 202 -8.42 10.02 -11.81
CA VAL A 202 -9.52 9.06 -11.61
C VAL A 202 -10.90 9.74 -11.61
N PRO A 203 -11.16 10.81 -10.84
CA PRO A 203 -12.42 11.53 -10.92
C PRO A 203 -12.72 12.09 -12.32
N VAL A 204 -11.72 12.61 -13.03
CA VAL A 204 -11.90 13.11 -14.40
C VAL A 204 -12.29 11.99 -15.35
N VAL A 205 -11.60 10.84 -15.30
CA VAL A 205 -11.96 9.65 -16.10
C VAL A 205 -13.35 9.16 -15.73
N PHE A 206 -13.71 9.16 -14.45
CA PHE A 206 -15.03 8.78 -13.99
C PHE A 206 -16.13 9.68 -14.55
N LEU A 207 -15.90 11.00 -14.62
CA LEU A 207 -16.88 11.94 -15.19
C LEU A 207 -17.09 11.77 -16.70
N VAL A 208 -16.04 11.43 -17.44
CA VAL A 208 -16.10 11.31 -18.91
C VAL A 208 -16.51 9.91 -19.34
N ALA A 209 -15.97 8.87 -18.70
CA ALA A 209 -16.17 7.49 -19.08
C ALA A 209 -16.03 6.54 -17.86
N PRO A 210 -17.10 6.39 -17.05
CA PRO A 210 -17.08 5.62 -15.80
C PRO A 210 -16.51 4.20 -15.93
N SER A 211 -16.80 3.52 -17.04
CA SER A 211 -16.34 2.15 -17.33
C SER A 211 -14.81 2.03 -17.41
N TYR A 212 -14.10 3.09 -17.80
CA TYR A 212 -12.64 3.08 -17.90
C TYR A 212 -11.93 3.42 -16.59
N THR A 213 -12.67 3.83 -15.56
CA THR A 213 -12.09 4.22 -14.26
C THR A 213 -11.29 3.07 -13.64
N TYR A 214 -11.82 1.85 -13.72
CA TYR A 214 -11.16 0.64 -13.24
C TYR A 214 -9.89 0.32 -14.04
N VAL A 215 -9.92 0.49 -15.36
CA VAL A 215 -8.75 0.27 -16.21
C VAL A 215 -7.66 1.30 -15.87
N PHE A 216 -8.03 2.57 -15.80
CA PHE A 216 -7.10 3.66 -15.49
C PHE A 216 -6.44 3.47 -14.12
N PHE A 217 -7.22 3.17 -13.09
CA PHE A 217 -6.67 2.89 -11.76
C PHE A 217 -5.85 1.60 -11.71
N GLY A 218 -6.25 0.58 -12.45
CA GLY A 218 -5.46 -0.64 -12.63
C GLY A 218 -4.09 -0.37 -13.23
N LEU A 219 -4.01 0.48 -14.27
CA LEU A 219 -2.75 0.88 -14.90
C LEU A 219 -1.84 1.65 -13.93
N ILE A 220 -2.40 2.47 -13.03
CA ILE A 220 -1.64 3.09 -11.94
C ILE A 220 -1.05 2.00 -11.03
N GLY A 221 -1.85 1.01 -10.63
CA GLY A 221 -1.38 -0.15 -9.86
C GLY A 221 -0.26 -0.91 -10.57
N LEU A 222 -0.38 -1.15 -11.88
CA LEU A 222 0.64 -1.81 -12.69
C LEU A 222 1.95 -1.00 -12.71
N ALA A 223 1.86 0.32 -12.91
CA ALA A 223 3.03 1.20 -12.88
C ALA A 223 3.74 1.13 -11.52
N VAL A 224 3.00 1.12 -10.42
CA VAL A 224 3.57 0.91 -9.07
C VAL A 224 4.24 -0.45 -8.94
N GLY A 225 3.61 -1.51 -9.45
CA GLY A 225 4.17 -2.85 -9.50
C GLY A 225 5.54 -2.89 -10.19
N LEU A 226 5.63 -2.26 -11.37
CA LEU A 226 6.84 -2.15 -12.16
C LEU A 226 7.92 -1.28 -11.49
N ILE A 227 7.54 -0.19 -10.81
CA ILE A 227 8.47 0.62 -10.01
C ILE A 227 9.09 -0.22 -8.89
N GLY A 228 8.29 -1.05 -8.22
CA GLY A 228 8.79 -2.00 -7.22
C GLY A 228 9.87 -2.93 -7.80
N ILE A 229 9.64 -3.48 -9.00
CA ILE A 229 10.64 -4.31 -9.69
C ILE A 229 11.90 -3.50 -10.05
N LYS A 230 11.75 -2.28 -10.56
CA LYS A 230 12.87 -1.38 -10.86
C LYS A 230 13.74 -1.14 -9.62
N LEU A 231 13.12 -0.83 -8.48
CA LEU A 231 13.83 -0.61 -7.20
C LEU A 231 14.65 -1.83 -6.77
N ARG A 232 14.14 -3.06 -7.01
CA ARG A 232 14.89 -4.29 -6.77
C ARG A 232 16.15 -4.38 -7.64
N LEU A 233 16.02 -4.09 -8.93
CA LEU A 233 17.12 -4.18 -9.88
C LEU A 233 18.22 -3.16 -9.55
N GLU A 234 17.83 -1.95 -9.15
CA GLU A 234 18.77 -0.91 -8.72
C GLU A 234 19.48 -1.28 -7.41
N SER A 235 18.77 -1.91 -6.46
CA SER A 235 19.35 -2.40 -5.20
C SER A 235 20.47 -3.41 -5.44
N LYS A 236 20.24 -4.39 -6.32
CA LYS A 236 21.23 -5.42 -6.67
C LYS A 236 22.47 -4.88 -7.37
N ARG A 237 22.38 -3.76 -8.09
CA ARG A 237 23.53 -3.16 -8.78
C ARG A 237 24.47 -2.40 -7.83
N ARG A 238 24.02 -2.09 -6.60
CA ARG A 238 24.76 -1.32 -5.60
C ARG A 238 25.36 -2.18 -4.48
N SER A 239 25.02 -3.46 -4.44
CA SER A 239 25.53 -4.47 -3.49
C SER A 239 26.62 -5.31 -4.13
#